data_AF-D5T4H5-F1
#
_entry.id   AF-D5T4H5-F1
#
_cell.length_a   1.000
_cell.length_b   1.000
_cell.length_c   1.000
_cell.angle_alpha   90.00
_cell.angle_beta   90.00
_cell.angle_gamma   90.00
#
_symmetry.space_group_name_H-M   'P 1'
#
loop_
_entity.id
_entity.type
_entity.pdbx_description
1 polymer ?
#
loop_
_entity_poly.entity_id
_entity_poly.type
_entity_poly.pdbx_seq_one_letter_code
_entity_poly.pdbx_strand_id
1 'polypeptide(L)' 'MANVIKEEILFFPDLLNNTQLQKMTGYNKDNYSDLVNMRGFPKFDDGSGRTKYPRDGVRQFIKAHTEYNFD' A
#
# COMPACT_ATOMS: atom_id res chain seq x y z
N MET A 1 18.50 34.81 15.76
CA MET A 1 17.61 34.16 14.78
C MET A 1 17.77 32.66 14.98
N ALA A 2 16.79 32.00 15.58
CA ALA A 2 16.86 30.57 15.86
C ALA A 2 16.62 29.79 14.56
N ASN A 3 17.60 28.97 14.14
CA ASN A 3 17.42 28.02 13.05
C ASN A 3 16.40 26.96 13.50
N VAL A 4 15.17 27.09 13.03
CA VAL A 4 14.17 26.02 13.14
C VAL A 4 14.59 24.94 12.16
N ILE A 5 15.37 23.97 12.63
CA ILE A 5 15.60 22.71 11.93
C ILE A 5 14.22 22.06 11.86
N LYS A 6 13.56 22.16 10.71
CA LYS A 6 12.38 21.35 10.41
C LYS A 6 12.89 19.92 10.37
N GLU A 7 12.70 19.18 11.45
CA GLU A 7 12.80 17.73 11.41
C GLU A 7 11.77 17.28 10.37
N GLU A 8 12.25 16.95 9.17
CA GLU A 8 11.46 16.22 8.20
C GLU A 8 11.16 14.87 8.85
N ILE A 9 9.98 14.77 9.47
CA ILE A 9 9.48 13.50 9.98
C ILE A 9 9.44 12.57 8.78
N LEU A 10 10.39 11.64 8.75
CA LEU A 10 10.45 10.59 7.75
C LEU A 10 9.23 9.70 8.01
N PHE A 11 8.11 10.02 7.34
CA PHE A 11 6.91 9.20 7.38
C PHE A 11 7.26 7.88 6.71
N PHE A 12 7.58 6.88 7.51
CA PHE A 12 7.55 5.51 7.05
C PHE A 12 6.07 5.13 6.90
N PRO A 13 5.57 4.92 5.68
CA PRO A 13 4.21 4.45 5.52
C PRO A 13 4.04 3.12 6.26
N ASP A 14 2.91 2.92 6.93
CA ASP A 14 2.58 1.62 7.54
C ASP A 14 2.71 0.53 6.46
N LEU A 15 3.71 -0.34 6.58
CA LEU A 15 3.97 -1.39 5.60
C LEU A 15 3.27 -2.68 5.98
N LEU A 16 2.32 -3.07 5.13
CA LEU A 16 1.59 -4.31 5.28
C LEU A 16 2.39 -5.46 4.67
N ASN A 17 2.33 -6.63 5.30
CA ASN A 17 2.66 -7.91 4.69
C ASN A 17 1.43 -8.52 4.00
N ASN A 18 1.60 -9.66 3.31
CA ASN A 18 0.51 -10.34 2.60
C ASN A 18 -0.72 -10.60 3.49
N THR A 19 -0.53 -11.09 4.72
CA THR A 19 -1.62 -11.41 5.65
C THR A 19 -2.36 -10.14 6.10
N GLN A 20 -1.63 -9.06 6.37
CA GLN A 20 -2.21 -7.78 6.75
C GLN A 20 -2.97 -7.14 5.59
N LEU A 21 -2.44 -7.25 4.37
CA LEU A 21 -3.08 -6.76 3.16
C LEU A 21 -4.41 -7.49 2.93
N GLN A 22 -4.42 -8.82 2.96
CA GLN A 22 -5.65 -9.64 2.82
C GLN A 22 -6.71 -9.30 3.87
N LYS A 23 -6.31 -9.14 5.14
CA LYS A 23 -7.23 -8.71 6.20
C LYS A 23 -7.81 -7.31 5.98
N MET A 24 -7.01 -6.40 5.43
CA MET A 24 -7.45 -5.02 5.18
C MET A 24 -8.37 -4.92 3.97
N THR A 25 -8.10 -5.67 2.91
CA THR A 25 -8.82 -5.57 1.63
C THR A 25 -9.97 -6.56 1.52
N GLY A 26 -10.00 -7.60 2.36
CA GLY A 26 -10.97 -8.70 2.28
C GLY A 26 -10.68 -9.70 1.16
N TYR A 27 -9.57 -9.53 0.43
CA TYR A 27 -9.14 -10.45 -0.62
C TYR A 27 -8.59 -11.74 0.01
N ASN A 28 -8.99 -12.88 -0.53
CA ASN A 28 -8.50 -14.19 -0.15
C ASN A 28 -7.23 -14.56 -0.95
N LYS A 29 -6.60 -15.69 -0.64
CA LYS A 29 -5.35 -16.08 -1.30
C LYS A 29 -5.48 -16.24 -2.83
N ASP A 30 -6.68 -16.56 -3.31
CA ASP A 30 -6.96 -16.85 -4.71
C ASP A 30 -7.09 -15.57 -5.54
N ASN A 31 -7.79 -14.55 -5.04
CA ASN A 31 -7.98 -13.27 -5.74
C ASN A 31 -6.93 -12.20 -5.38
N TYR A 32 -6.17 -12.42 -4.30
CA TYR A 32 -5.11 -11.52 -3.88
C TYR A 32 -4.00 -11.38 -4.92
N SER A 33 -3.64 -12.47 -5.59
CA SER A 33 -2.60 -12.46 -6.64
C SER A 33 -2.98 -11.51 -7.76
N ASP A 34 -4.25 -11.54 -8.18
CA ASP A 34 -4.76 -10.67 -9.24
C ASP A 34 -4.68 -9.20 -8.82
N LEU A 35 -5.11 -8.89 -7.59
CA LEU A 35 -5.03 -7.54 -7.02
C LEU A 35 -3.60 -6.98 -7.04
N VAL A 36 -2.63 -7.74 -6.52
CA VAL A 36 -1.24 -7.26 -6.43
C VAL A 36 -0.52 -7.22 -7.77
N ASN A 37 -1.06 -7.88 -8.79
CA ASN A 37 -0.54 -7.86 -10.16
C ASN A 37 -1.21 -6.80 -11.04
N MET A 38 -2.20 -6.06 -10.52
CA MET A 38 -2.78 -4.93 -11.24
C MET A 38 -1.72 -3.85 -11.51
N ARG A 39 -1.81 -3.25 -12.70
CA ARG A 39 -0.91 -2.17 -13.09
C ARG A 39 -1.07 -0.98 -12.14
N GLY A 40 0.05 -0.51 -11.59
CA GLY A 40 0.06 0.61 -10.65
C GLY A 40 -0.32 0.23 -9.21
N PHE A 41 -0.49 -1.06 -8.91
CA PHE A 41 -0.69 -1.49 -7.53
C PHE A 41 0.53 -1.14 -6.66
N PRO A 42 0.35 -0.45 -5.52
CA PRO A 42 1.46 0.00 -4.69
C PRO A 42 2.06 -1.17 -3.92
N LYS A 43 3.21 -1.65 -4.42
CA LYS A 43 4.03 -2.71 -3.81
C LYS A 43 5.51 -2.41 -4.02
N PHE A 44 6.35 -2.85 -3.10
CA PHE A 44 7.79 -2.81 -3.26
C PHE A 44 8.46 -3.96 -2.51
N ASP A 45 9.71 -4.27 -2.87
CA ASP A 45 10.52 -5.27 -2.18
C ASP A 45 11.32 -4.60 -1.06
N ASP A 46 11.36 -5.21 0.13
CA ASP A 46 12.12 -4.67 1.27
C ASP A 46 13.64 -4.95 1.21
N GLY A 47 14.15 -5.45 0.09
CA GLY A 47 15.55 -5.83 -0.08
C GLY A 47 15.90 -7.18 0.55
N SER A 48 14.99 -7.77 1.33
CA SER A 48 15.10 -9.13 1.88
C SER A 48 14.24 -10.14 1.09
N GLY A 49 13.77 -9.76 -0.11
CA GLY A 49 12.91 -10.59 -0.95
C GLY A 49 11.46 -10.67 -0.46
N ARG A 50 11.03 -9.77 0.44
CA ARG A 50 9.66 -9.72 0.94
C ARG A 50 8.94 -8.53 0.35
N THR A 51 7.80 -8.80 -0.26
CA THR A 51 6.90 -7.76 -0.74
C THR A 51 6.23 -7.04 0.43
N LYS A 52 6.26 -5.71 0.37
CA LYS A 52 5.60 -4.80 1.30
C LYS A 52 4.61 -3.92 0.55
N TYR A 53 3.56 -3.55 1.26
CA TYR A 53 2.47 -2.74 0.71
C TYR A 53 2.26 -1.50 1.57
N PRO A 54 2.46 -0.28 1.04
CA PRO A 54 2.14 0.94 1.75
C PRO A 54 0.63 1.00 1.98
N ARG A 55 0.21 0.98 3.26
CA ARG A 55 -1.20 0.96 3.66
C ARG A 55 -2.04 2.03 2.99
N ASP A 56 -1.58 3.27 3.00
CA ASP A 56 -2.31 4.40 2.43
C ASP A 56 -2.33 4.37 0.91
N GLY A 57 -1.23 3.94 0.28
CA GLY A 57 -1.20 3.71 -1.17
C GLY A 57 -2.24 2.67 -1.58
N VAL A 58 -2.28 1.52 -0.89
CA VAL A 58 -3.27 0.47 -1.17
C VAL A 58 -4.69 0.99 -1.01
N ARG A 59 -4.97 1.75 0.06
CA ARG A 59 -6.29 2.34 0.29
C ARG A 59 -6.69 3.29 -0.84
N GLN A 60 -5.78 4.15 -1.29
CA GLN A 60 -6.03 5.06 -2.40
C GLN A 60 -6.24 4.30 -3.71
N PHE A 61 -5.44 3.26 -3.98
CA PHE A 61 -5.57 2.43 -5.16
C PHE A 61 -6.94 1.74 -5.23
N ILE A 62 -7.36 1.11 -4.11
CA ILE A 62 -8.65 0.44 -4.01
C ILE A 62 -9.77 1.44 -4.17
N LYS A 63 -9.71 2.59 -3.47
CA LYS A 63 -10.71 3.65 -3.59
C LYS A 63 -10.90 4.09 -5.04
N ALA A 64 -9.80 4.40 -5.73
CA ALA A 64 -9.83 4.81 -7.14
C ALA A 64 -10.38 3.71 -8.06
N HIS A 65 -10.04 2.44 -7.81
CA HIS A 65 -10.57 1.32 -8.59
C HIS A 65 -12.05 1.04 -8.31
N THR A 66 -12.51 1.22 -7.07
CA THR A 66 -13.93 1.07 -6.74
C THR A 66 -14.77 2.22 -7.29
N GLU A 67 -14.25 3.45 -7.29
CA GLU A 67 -14.94 4.62 -7.84
C GLU A 67 -15.13 4.52 -9.36
N TYR A 68 -14.21 3.86 -10.08
CA TYR A 68 -14.32 3.64 -11.53
C TYR A 68 -15.30 2.54 -11.96
N ASN A 69 -15.87 1.76 -11.02
CA ASN A 69 -16.84 0.71 -11.33
C ASN A 69 -18.31 1.15 -11.17
N PHE A 70 -18.56 2.46 -11.05
CA PHE A 70 -19.89 3.06 -10.87
C PHE A 70 -20.37 3.98 -12.02
N ASP A 71 -19.82 3.82 -13.23
CA ASP A 71 -20.37 4.40 -14.46
C ASP A 71 -20.88 3.31 -15.42
#